data_AF-A0A2G8L6U0-F1
#
_entry.id   AF-A0A2G8L6U0-F1
#
_cell.length_a   1.000
_cell.length_b   1.000
_cell.length_c   1.000
_cell.angle_alpha   90.00
_cell.angle_beta   90.00
_cell.angle_gamma   90.00
#
_symmetry.space_group_name_H-M   'P 1'
#
loop_
_entity.id
_entity.type
_entity.pdbx_description
1 polymer ?
#
loop_
_entity_poly.entity_id
_entity_poly.type
_entity_poly.pdbx_seq_one_letter_code
_entity_poly.pdbx_strand_id
1 'polypeptide(L)'
;MDVGSLSCGPYQIKLGYWQDARLKGGSLDGDWQNCSATFDCSERAVQGYMARYATYARLEHNPTCEDFARIHNGGPNGFKNPATEKYWLRVKKCLDMSITPDDANKTEQKH
;
A
#
# COMPACT_ATOMS: atom_id res chain seq x y z
N MET A 1 -12.21 12.90 -10.56
CA MET A 1 -13.32 12.77 -9.61
C MET A 1 -13.81 11.34 -9.72
N ASP A 2 -13.50 10.51 -8.73
CA ASP A 2 -13.88 9.10 -8.74
C ASP A 2 -15.25 8.93 -8.08
N VAL A 3 -16.07 8.15 -8.76
CA VAL A 3 -17.46 7.80 -8.43
C VAL A 3 -17.67 7.51 -6.94
N GLY A 4 -18.33 8.43 -6.25
CA GLY A 4 -19.13 8.16 -5.04
C GLY A 4 -18.41 7.77 -3.74
N SER A 5 -17.08 7.85 -3.64
CA SER A 5 -16.38 7.65 -2.37
C SER A 5 -15.30 8.71 -2.19
N LEU A 6 -15.49 9.63 -1.23
CA LEU A 6 -14.46 10.56 -0.79
C LEU A 6 -13.20 9.76 -0.45
N SER A 7 -12.17 9.86 -1.28
CA SER A 7 -10.86 9.30 -1.00
C SER A 7 -10.00 10.48 -0.55
N CYS A 8 -9.77 10.59 0.75
CA CYS A 8 -9.03 11.70 1.35
C CYS A 8 -7.65 11.19 1.79
N GLY A 9 -6.67 12.10 1.81
CA GLY A 9 -5.34 11.79 2.33
C GLY A 9 -4.30 11.27 1.34
N PRO A 10 -3.05 11.11 1.80
CA PRO A 10 -1.90 10.77 0.95
C PRO A 10 -2.03 9.40 0.28
N TYR A 11 -2.79 8.48 0.88
CA TYR A 11 -3.02 7.13 0.38
C TYR A 11 -4.44 6.88 -0.15
N GLN A 12 -5.29 7.92 -0.26
CA GLN A 12 -6.64 7.79 -0.85
C GLN A 12 -7.47 6.64 -0.23
N ILE A 13 -7.42 6.50 1.10
CA ILE A 13 -8.03 5.40 1.84
C ILE A 13 -9.54 5.59 1.93
N LYS A 14 -10.32 4.54 1.66
CA LYS A 14 -11.78 4.51 1.81
C LYS A 14 -12.20 3.92 3.17
N LEU A 15 -13.42 4.20 3.62
CA LEU A 15 -13.94 3.71 4.91
C LEU A 15 -13.78 2.18 5.10
N GLY A 16 -14.16 1.38 4.10
CA GLY A 16 -14.02 -0.08 4.19
C GLY A 16 -12.57 -0.55 4.31
N TYR A 17 -11.64 0.15 3.66
CA TYR A 17 -10.20 -0.11 3.80
C TYR A 17 -9.75 0.15 5.23
N TRP A 18 -10.12 1.29 5.80
CA TRP A 18 -9.77 1.65 7.18
C TRP A 18 -10.35 0.67 8.20
N GLN A 19 -11.61 0.25 8.02
CA GLN A 19 -12.26 -0.74 8.91
C GLN A 19 -11.49 -2.07 8.96
N ASP A 20 -11.08 -2.57 7.79
CA ASP A 20 -10.27 -3.78 7.70
C ASP A 20 -8.87 -3.59 8.29
N ALA A 21 -8.25 -2.43 8.03
CA ALA A 21 -6.93 -2.10 8.54
C ALA A 21 -6.88 -2.16 10.07
N ARG A 22 -7.91 -1.68 10.77
CA ARG A 22 -7.99 -1.70 12.25
C ARG A 22 -7.84 -3.08 12.87
N LEU A 23 -8.22 -4.13 12.13
CA LEU A 23 -8.14 -5.51 12.61
C LEU A 23 -6.69 -5.99 12.80
N LYS A 24 -5.72 -5.27 12.22
CA LYS A 24 -4.28 -5.52 12.40
C LYS A 24 -3.43 -4.27 12.68
N GLY A 25 -3.95 -3.07 12.43
CA GLY A 25 -3.26 -1.78 12.58
C GLY A 25 -3.64 -0.99 13.85
N GLY A 26 -4.42 -1.58 14.77
CA GLY A 26 -4.78 -0.94 16.03
C GLY A 26 -5.97 0.03 15.93
N SER A 27 -6.00 1.04 16.79
CA SER A 27 -7.17 1.93 16.94
C SER A 27 -7.42 2.88 15.76
N LEU A 28 -6.37 3.21 14.98
CA LEU A 28 -6.39 4.11 13.81
C LEU A 28 -7.23 5.39 14.01
N ASP A 29 -6.93 6.10 15.09
CA ASP A 29 -7.45 7.43 15.46
C ASP A 29 -8.99 7.50 15.63
N GLY A 30 -9.66 6.35 15.75
CA GLY A 30 -11.08 6.24 16.08
C GLY A 30 -12.07 6.68 14.99
N ASP A 31 -11.61 7.51 14.04
CA ASP A 31 -12.39 8.01 12.91
C ASP A 31 -11.59 7.94 11.60
N TRP A 32 -12.25 7.47 10.54
CA TRP A 32 -11.62 7.29 9.23
C TRP A 32 -11.22 8.62 8.57
N GLN A 33 -12.02 9.67 8.71
CA GLN A 33 -11.74 10.96 8.09
C GLN A 33 -10.51 11.59 8.75
N ASN A 34 -10.44 11.57 10.08
CA ASN A 34 -9.29 12.02 10.85
C ASN A 34 -8.02 11.21 10.50
N CYS A 35 -8.14 9.89 10.48
CA CYS A 35 -7.00 9.03 10.19
C CYS A 35 -6.48 9.21 8.75
N SER A 36 -7.39 9.26 7.77
CA SER A 36 -7.01 9.45 6.38
C SER A 36 -6.42 10.84 6.11
N ALA A 37 -6.78 11.86 6.89
CA ALA A 37 -6.25 13.21 6.71
C ALA A 37 -4.77 13.39 7.10
N THR A 38 -4.18 12.47 7.86
CA THR A 38 -2.79 12.59 8.34
C THR A 38 -1.89 11.51 7.75
N PHE A 39 -0.61 11.83 7.52
CA PHE A 39 0.35 10.86 6.99
C PHE A 39 0.57 9.69 7.97
N ASP A 40 0.78 9.98 9.25
CA ASP A 40 1.03 8.97 10.29
C ASP A 40 -0.09 7.93 10.39
N CYS A 41 -1.35 8.37 10.54
CA CYS A 41 -2.43 7.40 10.69
C CYS A 41 -2.75 6.67 9.40
N SER A 42 -2.72 7.36 8.26
CA SER A 42 -2.97 6.73 6.97
C SER A 42 -1.87 5.71 6.61
N GLU A 43 -0.61 5.94 6.98
CA GLU A 43 0.46 4.94 6.84
C GLU A 43 0.20 3.71 7.73
N ARG A 44 -0.14 3.90 9.01
CA ARG A 44 -0.52 2.80 9.92
C ARG A 44 -1.72 2.01 9.39
N ALA A 45 -2.68 2.69 8.76
CA ALA A 45 -3.82 2.05 8.12
C ALA A 45 -3.38 1.18 6.93
N VAL A 46 -2.47 1.66 6.07
CA VAL A 46 -1.90 0.85 5.00
C VAL A 46 -1.17 -0.37 5.57
N GLN A 47 -0.31 -0.19 6.59
CA GLN A 47 0.41 -1.28 7.23
C GLN A 47 -0.52 -2.34 7.81
N GLY A 48 -1.59 -1.94 8.52
CA GLY A 48 -2.60 -2.85 9.04
C GLY A 48 -3.33 -3.61 7.93
N TYR A 49 -3.67 -2.94 6.85
CA TYR A 49 -4.33 -3.58 5.70
C TYR A 49 -3.41 -4.61 5.02
N MET A 50 -2.12 -4.29 4.86
CA MET A 50 -1.14 -5.24 4.32
C MET A 50 -0.89 -6.40 5.27
N ALA A 51 -0.77 -6.17 6.58
CA ALA A 51 -0.63 -7.23 7.58
C ALA A 51 -1.83 -8.20 7.58
N ARG A 52 -3.02 -7.73 7.18
CA ARG A 52 -4.21 -8.56 7.04
C ARG A 52 -4.21 -9.35 5.73
N TYR A 53 -3.86 -8.71 4.62
CA TYR A 53 -4.14 -9.23 3.28
C TYR A 53 -2.91 -9.67 2.48
N ALA A 54 -1.77 -9.02 2.64
CA ALA A 54 -0.53 -9.37 1.96
C ALA A 54 0.27 -10.36 2.81
N THR A 55 -0.23 -11.60 2.91
CA THR A 55 0.39 -12.67 3.70
C THR A 55 0.78 -13.83 2.81
N TYR A 56 1.83 -14.57 3.19
CA TYR A 56 2.28 -15.75 2.46
C TYR A 56 1.14 -16.75 2.21
N ALA A 57 0.29 -16.98 3.21
CA ALA A 57 -0.83 -17.92 3.08
C ALA A 57 -1.88 -17.51 2.03
N ARG A 58 -2.01 -16.21 1.72
CA ARG A 58 -2.96 -15.72 0.70
C ARG A 58 -2.33 -15.58 -0.67
N LEU A 59 -1.05 -15.25 -0.71
CA LEU A 59 -0.31 -14.98 -1.94
C LEU A 59 0.33 -16.24 -2.51
N GLU A 60 0.70 -17.21 -1.66
CA GLU A 60 1.53 -18.38 -1.97
C GLU A 60 3.00 -18.03 -2.27
N HIS A 61 3.43 -16.83 -1.88
CA HIS A 61 4.82 -16.37 -1.91
C HIS A 61 5.04 -15.25 -0.88
N ASN A 62 6.30 -14.87 -0.66
CA ASN A 62 6.62 -13.70 0.15
C ASN A 62 6.04 -12.44 -0.50
N PRO A 63 5.31 -11.59 0.26
CA PRO A 63 4.75 -10.35 -0.26
C PRO A 63 5.81 -9.43 -0.88
N THR A 64 5.50 -8.88 -2.04
CA THR A 64 6.35 -7.94 -2.79
C THR A 64 5.74 -6.54 -2.83
N CYS A 65 6.52 -5.56 -3.29
CA CYS A 65 6.00 -4.22 -3.56
C CYS A 65 4.87 -4.23 -4.60
N GLU A 66 4.89 -5.16 -5.55
CA GLU A 66 3.80 -5.35 -6.51
C GLU A 66 2.52 -5.78 -5.79
N ASP A 67 2.59 -6.78 -4.91
CA ASP A 67 1.43 -7.27 -4.17
C ASP A 67 0.82 -6.16 -3.32
N PHE A 68 1.65 -5.40 -2.60
CA PHE A 68 1.19 -4.28 -1.79
C PHE A 68 0.49 -3.22 -2.65
N ALA A 69 1.08 -2.83 -3.78
CA ALA A 69 0.49 -1.84 -4.68
C ALA A 69 -0.85 -2.30 -5.25
N ARG A 70 -0.92 -3.56 -5.70
CA ARG A 70 -2.13 -4.13 -6.29
C ARG A 70 -3.22 -4.38 -5.26
N ILE A 71 -2.88 -4.84 -4.05
CA ILE A 71 -3.83 -4.98 -2.93
C ILE A 71 -4.35 -3.61 -2.47
N HIS A 72 -3.47 -2.60 -2.42
CA HIS A 72 -3.89 -1.24 -2.09
C HIS A 72 -4.92 -0.70 -3.09
N ASN A 73 -4.67 -0.88 -4.38
CA ASN A 73 -5.53 -0.37 -5.45
C ASN A 73 -6.81 -1.18 -5.67
N GLY A 74 -6.72 -2.51 -5.59
CA GLY A 74 -7.80 -3.44 -5.95
C GLY A 74 -8.49 -4.13 -4.77
N GLY A 75 -8.13 -3.79 -3.54
CA GLY A 75 -8.65 -4.45 -2.34
C GLY A 75 -8.03 -5.83 -2.10
N PRO A 76 -8.68 -6.71 -1.28
CA PRO A 76 -8.03 -7.91 -0.74
C PRO A 76 -7.48 -8.87 -1.80
N ASN A 77 -8.13 -8.96 -2.96
CA ASN A 77 -7.73 -9.82 -4.07
C ASN A 77 -7.15 -9.02 -5.25
N GLY A 78 -6.72 -7.78 -5.03
CA GLY A 78 -6.21 -6.90 -6.08
C GLY A 78 -5.04 -7.50 -6.86
N PHE A 79 -4.16 -8.25 -6.20
CA PHE A 79 -3.03 -8.96 -6.82
C PHE A 79 -3.45 -9.98 -7.91
N LYS A 80 -4.69 -10.48 -7.88
CA LYS A 80 -5.25 -11.38 -8.92
C LYS A 80 -5.97 -10.64 -10.03
N ASN A 81 -6.23 -9.35 -9.86
CA ASN A 81 -7.04 -8.57 -10.79
C ASN A 81 -6.13 -7.84 -11.81
N PRO A 82 -6.23 -8.13 -13.11
CA PRO A 82 -5.44 -7.45 -14.15
C PRO A 82 -5.64 -5.92 -14.18
N ALA A 83 -6.81 -5.42 -13.74
CA ALA A 83 -7.08 -3.98 -13.70
C ALA A 83 -6.10 -3.19 -12.80
N THR A 84 -5.43 -3.86 -11.85
CA THR A 84 -4.45 -3.24 -10.94
C THR A 84 -3.03 -3.16 -11.51
N GLU A 85 -2.74 -3.84 -12.61
CA GLU A 85 -1.39 -3.87 -13.21
C GLU A 85 -0.95 -2.48 -13.67
N LYS A 86 -1.88 -1.71 -14.25
CA LYS A 86 -1.61 -0.32 -14.66
C LYS A 86 -1.23 0.56 -13.46
N TYR A 87 -1.80 0.31 -12.29
CA TYR A 87 -1.43 1.01 -11.07
C TYR A 87 -0.03 0.61 -10.62
N TRP A 88 0.27 -0.70 -10.60
CA TRP A 88 1.61 -1.20 -10.27
C TRP A 88 2.70 -0.61 -11.18
N LEU A 89 2.49 -0.57 -12.49
CA LEU A 89 3.49 -0.01 -13.42
C LEU A 89 3.83 1.46 -13.12
N ARG A 90 2.86 2.24 -12.61
CA ARG A 90 3.12 3.63 -12.16
C ARG A 90 3.94 3.66 -10.88
N VAL A 91 3.61 2.81 -9.91
CA VAL A 91 4.37 2.69 -8.66
C VAL A 91 5.80 2.23 -8.94
N LYS A 92 5.98 1.19 -9.76
CA LYS A 92 7.29 0.68 -10.17
C LYS A 92 8.15 1.77 -10.79
N LYS A 93 7.60 2.59 -11.69
CA LYS A 93 8.32 3.72 -12.27
C LYS A 93 8.82 4.71 -11.21
N CYS A 94 8.01 5.01 -10.20
CA CYS A 94 8.43 5.89 -9.09
C CYS A 94 9.53 5.24 -8.23
N LEU A 95 9.44 3.93 -7.98
CA LEU A 95 10.47 3.18 -7.25
C LEU A 95 11.79 3.18 -8.03
N ASP A 96 11.76 2.92 -9.34
CA ASP A 96 12.95 2.91 -10.18
C ASP A 96 13.60 4.31 -10.27
N MET A 97 12.79 5.38 -10.28
CA MET A 97 13.29 6.76 -10.24
C MET A 97 13.88 7.16 -8.88
N SER A 98 13.45 6.52 -7.79
CA SER A 98 13.99 6.78 -6.45
C SER A 98 15.36 6.13 -6.23
N ILE A 99 15.75 5.19 -7.09
CA ILE A 99 17.10 4.63 -7.14
C ILE A 99 17.93 5.54 -8.05
N THR A 100 18.49 6.60 -7.49
CA THR A 100 19.49 7.40 -8.22
C THR A 100 20.82 6.64 -8.29
N PRO A 101 21.70 6.93 -9.28
CA PRO A 101 22.99 6.25 -9.43
C PRO A 101 23.90 6.28 -8.20
N ASP A 102 23.64 7.16 -7.23
CA ASP A 102 24.45 7.32 -6.02
C ASP A 102 24.33 6.13 -5.05
N ASP A 103 23.25 5.35 -5.11
CA ASP A 103 23.08 4.14 -4.29
C ASP A 103 23.63 2.86 -4.94
N ALA A 104 23.81 2.87 -6.27
CA ALA A 104 24.34 1.72 -7.01
C ALA A 104 25.84 1.47 -6.74
N ASN A 105 26.58 2.46 -6.23
CA ASN A 105 28.03 2.38 -5.99
C ASN A 105 28.43 2.00 -4.54
N LYS A 106 27.48 1.55 -3.70
CA LYS A 106 27.77 1.12 -2.31
C LYS A 106 27.88 -0.40 -2.12
N THR A 107 27.76 -1.20 -3.17
CA THR A 107 27.82 -2.68 -3.07
C THR A 107 29.12 -3.32 -3.59
N GLU A 108 30.09 -2.54 -4.08
CA GLU A 108 31.38 -3.08 -4.58
C GLU A 108 32.62 -2.69 -3.75
N GLN A 109 32.46 -2.48 -2.43
CA GLN A 109 33.59 -2.42 -1.51
C GLN A 109 33.38 -3.33 -0.29
N LYS A 110 33.59 -4.63 -0.51
CA LYS A 110 34.13 -5.52 0.52
C LYS A 110 35.27 -6.32 -0.11
N HIS A 111 36.47 -5.80 0.09
CA HIS A 111 37.72 -6.57 0.00
C HIS A 111 37.83 -7.46 1.24
#